data_AF-A0A1E5NYE7-F1
#
_entry.id   AF-A0A1E5NYE7-F1
#
_cell.length_a   1.000
_cell.length_b   1.000
_cell.length_c   1.000
_cell.angle_alpha   90.00
_cell.angle_beta   90.00
_cell.angle_gamma   90.00
#
_symmetry.space_group_name_H-M   'P 1'
#
loop_
_entity.id
_entity.type
_entity.pdbx_description
1 polymer ?
#
loop_
_entity_poly.entity_id
_entity_poly.type
_entity_poly.pdbx_seq_one_letter_code
_entity_poly.pdbx_strand_id
1 'polypeptide(L)'
;MEEVFARLGWAWEPREVTPGRRPVMEIAGIDQRLIGWQLTRRQQIEDALSVLLERAEPPTAPGWGKTWSLLRNDCSTSTKDQVKAALPAHFPGRVAAVSARRRSLPQSVPLPHRDRGLRAEHIPQWLPDQWFAAMYVTTSPRSMRQSRLFRRFAAIQLVMDTARMSADEGIRYLGIPDSWREGPARQRKLLPLGSCTSRPDLASAFDRLSQHISEIHNPVDYRRRRLFFADWTLTPRAWDPIAQQIRAHGRHFRFRFHAQIQDAASSFVWAQVAGGEPSLAPSAQEYLCVRHHPDQQKFALSLQRIRSPGKSIRYQTLHGLLMEYANTLATACDGG
;
A
#
# COMPACT_ATOMS: atom_id res chain seq x y z
N MET A 1 -25.09 29.53 6.80
CA MET A 1 -24.16 30.67 6.90
C MET A 1 -24.79 31.94 6.34
N GLU A 2 -25.40 31.93 5.15
CA GLU A 2 -26.08 33.10 4.57
C GLU A 2 -27.08 33.79 5.52
N GLU A 3 -27.90 33.02 6.24
CA GLU A 3 -28.88 33.56 7.21
C GLU A 3 -28.23 34.32 8.39
N VAL A 4 -27.05 33.89 8.83
CA VAL A 4 -26.31 34.54 9.95
C VAL A 4 -25.69 35.86 9.48
N PHE A 5 -25.11 35.89 8.27
CA PHE A 5 -24.48 37.09 7.73
C PHE A 5 -25.49 38.14 7.26
N ALA A 6 -26.63 37.71 6.71
CA ALA A 6 -27.73 38.61 6.36
C ALA A 6 -28.29 39.32 7.61
N ARG A 7 -28.41 38.62 8.74
CA ARG A 7 -28.83 39.23 10.02
C ARG A 7 -27.79 40.17 10.62
N LEU A 8 -26.52 40.01 10.28
CA LEU A 8 -25.42 40.90 10.67
C LEU A 8 -25.22 42.07 9.70
N GLY A 9 -25.98 42.14 8.61
CA GLY A 9 -25.91 43.22 7.61
C GLY A 9 -24.63 43.22 6.76
N TRP A 10 -23.93 42.09 6.66
CA TRP A 10 -22.66 42.01 5.92
C TRP A 10 -22.91 41.59 4.46
N ALA A 11 -22.40 42.39 3.52
CA ALA A 11 -22.44 42.07 2.09
C ALA A 11 -21.23 41.19 1.72
N TRP A 12 -21.32 40.48 0.59
CA TRP A 12 -20.25 39.60 0.10
C TRP A 12 -19.95 39.86 -1.37
N GLU A 13 -18.69 39.70 -1.74
CA GLU A 13 -18.23 39.82 -3.12
C GLU A 13 -17.41 38.58 -3.53
N PRO A 14 -17.59 38.08 -4.77
CA PRO A 14 -16.77 36.99 -5.27
C PRO A 14 -15.36 37.49 -5.56
N ARG A 15 -14.36 36.84 -4.97
CA ARG A 15 -12.96 37.06 -5.37
C ARG A 15 -12.77 36.57 -6.81
N GLU A 16 -11.91 37.25 -7.58
CA GLU A 16 -11.59 36.87 -8.97
C GLU A 16 -11.42 35.35 -9.13
N VAL A 17 -12.25 34.79 -10.01
CA VAL A 17 -12.41 33.34 -10.14
C VAL A 17 -11.27 32.77 -10.97
N THR A 18 -10.53 31.82 -10.40
CA THR A 18 -9.67 30.94 -11.21
C THR A 18 -10.57 29.96 -11.98
N PRO A 19 -10.51 29.89 -13.33
CA PRO A 19 -11.39 29.02 -14.12
C PRO A 19 -11.35 27.56 -13.64
N GLY A 20 -12.53 26.96 -13.47
CA GLY A 20 -12.69 25.56 -13.02
C GLY A 20 -12.62 25.33 -11.50
N ARG A 21 -12.50 26.38 -10.68
CA ARG A 21 -12.60 26.27 -9.21
C ARG A 21 -13.86 26.94 -8.68
N ARG A 22 -14.36 26.45 -7.53
CA ARG A 22 -15.48 27.10 -6.84
C ARG A 22 -15.07 28.53 -6.40
N PRO A 23 -15.92 29.55 -6.60
CA PRO A 23 -15.64 30.91 -6.18
C PRO A 23 -15.40 30.96 -4.68
N VAL A 24 -14.40 31.74 -4.25
CA VAL A 24 -14.19 32.06 -2.85
C VAL A 24 -14.92 33.36 -2.57
N MET A 25 -15.79 33.35 -1.58
CA MET A 25 -16.60 34.51 -1.19
C MET A 25 -15.87 35.28 -0.09
N GLU A 26 -15.71 36.59 -0.26
CA GLU A 26 -15.13 37.49 0.74
C GLU A 26 -16.21 38.46 1.26
N ILE A 27 -16.07 38.94 2.49
CA ILE A 27 -16.99 39.95 3.06
C ILE A 27 -16.63 41.29 2.43
N ALA A 28 -17.61 41.93 1.78
CA ALA A 28 -17.41 43.18 1.07
C ALA A 28 -17.00 44.31 2.02
N GLY A 29 -16.03 45.12 1.60
CA GLY A 29 -15.57 46.30 2.36
C GLY A 29 -14.48 46.02 3.41
N ILE A 30 -14.03 44.76 3.56
CA ILE A 30 -12.79 44.49 4.31
C ILE A 30 -11.60 44.93 3.45
N ASP A 31 -10.78 45.84 3.97
CA ASP A 31 -9.55 46.28 3.29
C ASP A 31 -8.68 45.07 2.95
N GLN A 32 -8.32 44.92 1.67
CA GLN A 32 -7.44 43.85 1.20
C GLN A 32 -6.11 43.79 1.97
N ARG A 33 -5.67 44.89 2.57
CA ARG A 33 -4.48 44.93 3.44
C ARG A 33 -4.66 44.16 4.74
N LEU A 34 -5.87 44.15 5.32
CA LEU A 34 -6.20 43.36 6.51
C LEU A 34 -6.31 41.87 6.17
N ILE A 35 -6.80 41.54 4.97
CA ILE A 35 -6.77 40.18 4.42
C ILE A 35 -5.32 39.76 4.16
N GLY A 36 -4.50 40.67 3.63
CA GLY A 36 -3.05 40.54 3.44
C GLY A 36 -2.30 40.21 4.73
N TRP A 37 -2.70 40.79 5.85
CA TRP A 37 -2.11 40.56 7.17
C TRP A 37 -2.33 39.13 7.68
N GLN A 38 -3.45 38.48 7.30
CA GLN A 38 -3.70 37.05 7.55
C GLN A 38 -3.23 36.11 6.42
N LEU A 39 -2.89 36.63 5.23
CA LEU A 39 -2.32 35.87 4.10
C LEU A 39 -0.84 35.49 4.29
N THR A 40 -0.26 35.81 5.44
CA THR A 40 1.13 35.54 5.82
C THR A 40 1.53 34.07 5.72
N ARG A 41 0.61 33.11 5.89
CA ARG A 41 0.96 31.69 5.86
C ARG A 41 1.50 31.22 4.50
N ARG A 42 0.98 31.74 3.38
CA ARG A 42 1.45 31.33 2.05
C ARG A 42 2.83 31.91 1.76
N GLN A 43 3.00 33.21 2.01
CA GLN A 43 4.28 33.89 1.82
C GLN A 43 5.35 33.28 2.73
N GLN A 44 5.03 33.03 4.01
CA GLN A 44 5.94 32.36 4.94
C GLN A 44 6.35 30.95 4.49
N ILE A 45 5.45 30.21 3.85
CA ILE A 45 5.78 28.89 3.27
C ILE A 45 6.68 29.04 2.04
N GLU A 46 6.41 30.02 1.18
CA GLU A 46 7.24 30.31 0.00
C GLU A 46 8.64 30.78 0.43
N ASP A 47 8.75 31.69 1.39
CA ASP A 47 10.01 32.17 1.96
C ASP A 47 10.78 31.03 2.63
N ALA A 48 10.11 30.21 3.45
CA ALA A 48 10.74 29.05 4.09
C ALA A 48 11.20 28.00 3.06
N LEU A 49 10.44 27.79 1.98
CA LEU A 49 10.82 26.88 0.91
C LEU A 49 12.05 27.38 0.16
N SER A 50 12.14 28.69 -0.11
CA SER A 50 13.31 29.31 -0.74
C SER A 50 14.57 29.13 0.12
N VAL A 51 14.49 29.41 1.43
CA VAL A 51 15.62 29.19 2.36
C VAL A 51 16.04 27.71 2.42
N LEU A 52 15.09 26.79 2.39
CA LEU A 52 15.38 25.35 2.37
C LEU A 52 16.03 24.90 1.06
N LEU A 53 15.66 25.49 -0.08
CA LEU A 53 16.26 25.19 -1.38
C LEU A 53 17.70 25.73 -1.48
N GLU A 54 17.95 26.93 -0.94
CA GLU A 54 19.30 27.53 -0.88
C GLU A 54 20.26 26.76 0.02
N ARG A 55 19.76 26.28 1.17
CA ARG A 55 20.55 25.52 2.15
C ARG A 55 20.56 24.02 1.90
N ALA A 56 19.93 23.58 0.82
CA ALA A 56 19.87 22.16 0.48
C ALA A 56 21.30 21.67 0.20
N GLU A 57 21.71 20.61 0.91
CA GLU A 57 22.94 19.92 0.59
C GLU A 57 22.98 19.53 -0.90
N PRO A 58 24.17 19.45 -1.52
CA PRO A 58 24.27 19.02 -2.90
C PRO A 58 23.61 17.64 -3.07
N PRO A 59 23.01 17.35 -4.24
CA PRO A 59 22.28 16.11 -4.50
C PRO A 59 23.08 14.80 -4.33
N THR A 60 24.36 14.87 -4.00
CA THR A 60 25.28 13.77 -3.73
C THR A 60 25.27 13.29 -2.28
N ALA A 61 24.68 14.04 -1.34
CA ALA A 61 24.68 13.70 0.07
C ALA A 61 23.77 12.50 0.43
N PRO A 62 24.21 11.57 1.31
CA PRO A 62 23.40 10.45 1.76
C PRO A 62 22.18 10.94 2.57
N GLY A 63 21.00 10.97 1.94
CA GLY A 63 19.75 11.36 2.63
C GLY A 63 19.02 12.57 2.03
N TRP A 64 19.60 13.22 1.02
CA TRP A 64 19.04 14.39 0.31
C TRP A 64 17.54 14.27 -0.03
N GLY A 65 17.08 13.08 -0.43
CA GLY A 65 15.69 12.84 -0.80
C GLY A 65 14.69 12.77 0.37
N LYS A 66 15.13 12.68 1.63
CA LYS A 66 14.24 12.49 2.79
C LYS A 66 13.47 13.77 3.13
N THR A 67 14.14 14.91 3.17
CA THR A 67 13.51 16.24 3.42
C THR A 67 12.42 16.54 2.40
N TRP A 68 12.73 16.37 1.11
CA TRP A 68 11.78 16.56 0.02
C TRP A 68 10.65 15.54 0.02
N SER A 69 10.92 14.30 0.46
CA SER A 69 9.89 13.27 0.60
C SER A 69 8.92 13.57 1.73
N LEU A 70 9.40 14.09 2.87
CA LEU A 70 8.56 14.54 3.98
C LEU A 70 7.67 15.70 3.56
N LEU A 71 8.24 16.74 2.94
CA LEU A 71 7.48 17.90 2.43
C LEU A 71 6.42 17.49 1.38
N ARG A 72 6.72 16.52 0.52
CA ARG A 72 5.76 16.02 -0.47
C ARG A 72 4.66 15.15 0.14
N ASN A 73 4.91 14.49 1.28
CA ASN A 73 4.00 13.51 1.83
C ASN A 73 3.09 14.11 2.90
N ASP A 74 3.62 14.99 3.74
CA ASP A 74 2.98 15.43 4.99
C ASP A 74 2.50 16.89 4.98
N CYS A 75 2.67 17.62 3.86
CA CYS A 75 2.16 18.99 3.72
C CYS A 75 0.76 19.08 3.09
N SER A 76 0.21 20.30 3.01
CA SER A 76 -1.03 20.62 2.30
C SER A 76 -0.91 20.40 0.79
N THR A 77 -2.04 20.25 0.07
CA THR A 77 -2.05 20.08 -1.40
C THR A 77 -1.35 21.25 -2.11
N SER A 78 -1.61 22.49 -1.68
CA SER A 78 -0.99 23.69 -2.26
C SER A 78 0.53 23.69 -2.08
N THR A 79 1.01 23.34 -0.89
CA THR A 79 2.46 23.24 -0.61
C THR A 79 3.12 22.14 -1.44
N LYS A 80 2.43 21.01 -1.66
CA LYS A 80 2.94 19.94 -2.52
C LYS A 80 3.13 20.39 -3.96
N ASP A 81 2.20 21.18 -4.48
CA ASP A 81 2.27 21.64 -5.87
C ASP A 81 3.35 22.72 -6.05
N GLN A 82 3.55 23.60 -5.06
CA GLN A 82 4.68 24.53 -5.02
C GLN A 82 6.04 23.79 -4.97
N VAL A 83 6.17 22.80 -4.09
CA VAL A 83 7.39 21.97 -4.00
C VAL A 83 7.65 21.22 -5.31
N LYS A 84 6.62 20.66 -5.95
CA LYS A 84 6.74 19.98 -7.27
C LYS A 84 7.19 20.93 -8.38
N ALA A 85 6.78 22.20 -8.34
CA ALA A 85 7.17 23.19 -9.34
C ALA A 85 8.61 23.70 -9.13
N ALA A 86 9.01 23.92 -7.87
CA ALA A 86 10.32 24.50 -7.55
C ALA A 86 11.49 23.50 -7.67
N LEU A 87 11.28 22.22 -7.33
CA LEU A 87 12.32 21.19 -7.34
C LEU A 87 12.99 20.98 -8.72
N PRO A 88 12.25 20.82 -9.84
CA PRO A 88 12.85 20.69 -11.16
C PRO A 88 13.63 21.93 -11.61
N ALA A 89 13.17 23.13 -11.24
CA ALA A 89 13.82 24.38 -11.59
C ALA A 89 15.18 24.54 -10.88
N HIS A 90 15.25 24.16 -9.60
CA HIS A 90 16.51 24.20 -8.83
C HIS A 90 17.43 22.99 -9.04
N PHE A 91 16.88 21.82 -9.42
CA PHE A 91 17.64 20.58 -9.59
C PHE A 91 17.31 19.82 -10.89
N PRO A 92 17.53 20.44 -12.07
CA PRO A 92 17.02 19.94 -13.35
C PRO A 92 17.54 18.54 -13.73
N GLY A 93 18.81 18.23 -13.48
CA GLY A 93 19.44 16.96 -13.90
C GLY A 93 19.03 15.74 -13.08
N ARG A 94 18.86 15.87 -11.75
CA ARG A 94 18.52 14.73 -10.89
C ARG A 94 17.03 14.59 -10.63
N VAL A 95 16.21 15.64 -10.72
CA VAL A 95 14.74 15.47 -10.64
C VAL A 95 14.23 14.73 -11.87
N ALA A 96 14.78 15.00 -13.05
CA ALA A 96 14.56 14.19 -14.25
C ALA A 96 15.07 12.75 -14.04
N ALA A 97 16.29 12.53 -13.54
CA ALA A 97 16.83 11.18 -13.31
C ALA A 97 16.15 10.38 -12.19
N VAL A 98 15.73 11.01 -11.09
CA VAL A 98 14.99 10.39 -9.97
C VAL A 98 13.54 10.15 -10.38
N SER A 99 12.92 11.04 -11.15
CA SER A 99 11.59 10.81 -11.73
C SER A 99 11.62 9.75 -12.81
N ALA A 100 12.67 9.70 -13.63
CA ALA A 100 12.93 8.66 -14.61
C ALA A 100 13.21 7.32 -13.93
N ARG A 101 14.06 7.25 -12.89
CA ARG A 101 14.29 6.04 -12.07
C ARG A 101 13.05 5.60 -11.28
N ARG A 102 12.14 6.53 -10.93
CA ARG A 102 10.84 6.22 -10.32
C ARG A 102 9.81 5.73 -11.34
N ARG A 103 9.95 6.08 -12.61
CA ARG A 103 9.07 5.66 -13.72
C ARG A 103 9.58 4.41 -14.44
N SER A 104 10.90 4.21 -14.48
CA SER A 104 11.50 3.03 -15.08
C SER A 104 11.21 1.85 -14.16
N LEU A 105 10.32 1.00 -14.64
CA LEU A 105 10.14 -0.32 -14.07
C LEU A 105 11.47 -1.08 -14.11
N PRO A 106 11.71 -1.96 -13.15
CA PRO A 106 12.95 -2.70 -13.08
C PRO A 106 13.05 -3.55 -14.35
N GLN A 107 14.21 -3.56 -15.01
CA GLN A 107 14.51 -4.67 -15.91
C GLN A 107 14.58 -5.94 -15.05
N SER A 108 14.11 -7.07 -15.59
CA SER A 108 14.23 -8.36 -14.89
C SER A 108 15.70 -8.60 -14.55
N VAL A 109 16.00 -8.85 -13.28
CA VAL A 109 17.30 -9.43 -12.93
C VAL A 109 17.26 -10.88 -13.42
N PRO A 110 18.09 -11.29 -14.39
CA PRO A 110 18.07 -12.66 -14.90
C PRO A 110 18.32 -13.63 -13.75
N LEU A 111 17.38 -14.54 -13.50
CA LEU A 111 17.60 -15.58 -12.50
C LEU A 111 18.50 -16.66 -13.12
N PRO A 112 19.59 -17.06 -12.45
CA PRO A 112 20.56 -17.99 -13.03
C PRO A 112 20.02 -19.41 -13.28
N HIS A 113 18.87 -19.80 -12.70
CA HIS A 113 18.35 -21.17 -12.77
C HIS A 113 16.85 -21.18 -13.13
N ARG A 114 16.54 -20.72 -14.34
CA ARG A 114 15.18 -20.64 -14.92
C ARG A 114 14.50 -22.00 -15.09
N ASP A 115 15.25 -23.07 -15.28
CA ASP A 115 14.73 -24.34 -15.79
C ASP A 115 14.31 -25.36 -14.71
N ARG A 116 14.18 -24.96 -13.44
CA ARG A 116 13.78 -25.87 -12.34
C ARG A 116 12.26 -26.13 -12.25
N GLY A 117 11.53 -26.00 -13.35
CA GLY A 117 10.08 -26.25 -13.38
C GLY A 117 9.22 -25.18 -12.70
N LEU A 118 9.79 -24.03 -12.34
CA LEU A 118 9.06 -22.91 -11.76
C LEU A 118 8.20 -22.24 -12.84
N ARG A 119 6.88 -22.25 -12.64
CA ARG A 119 5.91 -21.59 -13.54
C ARG A 119 5.30 -20.37 -12.84
N ALA A 120 4.93 -19.36 -13.62
CA ALA A 120 4.40 -18.12 -13.08
C ALA A 120 3.09 -18.31 -12.30
N GLU A 121 2.27 -19.29 -12.67
CA GLU A 121 1.04 -19.67 -11.98
C GLU A 121 1.28 -20.16 -10.53
N HIS A 122 2.45 -20.73 -10.24
CA HIS A 122 2.84 -21.17 -8.91
C HIS A 122 3.42 -20.05 -8.03
N ILE A 123 3.45 -18.81 -8.52
CA ILE A 123 3.95 -17.67 -7.74
C ILE A 123 2.78 -16.95 -7.06
N PRO A 124 2.76 -16.88 -5.72
CA PRO A 124 1.76 -16.13 -4.99
C PRO A 124 2.01 -14.61 -5.13
N GLN A 125 0.93 -13.84 -5.08
CA GLN A 125 1.00 -12.37 -5.04
C GLN A 125 1.69 -11.89 -3.75
N TRP A 126 1.53 -12.62 -2.66
CA TRP A 126 2.23 -12.40 -1.39
C TRP A 126 3.09 -13.62 -1.04
N LEU A 127 4.42 -13.46 -1.11
CA LEU A 127 5.34 -14.56 -0.79
C LEU A 127 5.15 -15.07 0.65
N PRO A 128 4.99 -16.38 0.88
CA PRO A 128 4.92 -16.99 2.20
C PRO A 128 6.15 -16.69 3.07
N ASP A 129 5.96 -16.71 4.39
CA ASP A 129 7.06 -16.44 5.33
C ASP A 129 8.22 -17.43 5.19
N GLN A 130 7.91 -18.70 4.92
CA GLN A 130 8.91 -19.74 4.67
C GLN A 130 9.73 -19.49 3.40
N TRP A 131 9.09 -19.06 2.30
CA TRP A 131 9.78 -18.70 1.06
C TRP A 131 10.67 -17.49 1.28
N PHE A 132 10.17 -16.50 2.01
CA PHE A 132 10.95 -15.32 2.36
C PHE A 132 12.14 -15.65 3.27
N ALA A 133 11.98 -16.60 4.19
CA ALA A 133 13.06 -17.08 5.05
C ALA A 133 14.14 -17.80 4.24
N ALA A 134 13.77 -18.61 3.25
CA ALA A 134 14.71 -19.31 2.36
C ALA A 134 15.60 -18.35 1.56
N MET A 135 15.10 -17.18 1.16
CA MET A 135 15.91 -16.14 0.50
C MET A 135 17.07 -15.65 1.39
N TYR A 136 16.89 -15.65 2.72
CA TYR A 136 17.78 -15.00 3.68
C TYR A 136 18.02 -15.83 4.95
N VAL A 137 18.78 -16.91 4.76
CA VAL A 137 19.09 -17.91 5.79
C VAL A 137 19.96 -17.35 6.93
N THR A 138 20.91 -16.43 6.67
CA THR A 138 21.97 -16.14 7.66
C THR A 138 22.23 -14.67 8.03
N THR A 139 21.81 -13.67 7.25
CA THR A 139 22.32 -12.28 7.45
C THR A 139 21.30 -11.15 7.28
N SER A 140 20.02 -11.45 7.13
CA SER A 140 19.04 -10.37 6.96
C SER A 140 18.57 -9.77 8.30
N PRO A 141 18.70 -8.45 8.51
CA PRO A 141 18.02 -7.77 9.62
C PRO A 141 16.53 -8.09 9.64
N ARG A 142 15.96 -8.24 10.84
CA ARG A 142 14.51 -8.49 11.08
C ARG A 142 13.60 -7.56 10.27
N SER A 143 14.04 -6.33 10.01
CA SER A 143 13.34 -5.33 9.19
C SER A 143 13.09 -5.79 7.75
N MET A 144 13.97 -6.61 7.17
CA MET A 144 13.80 -7.14 5.82
C MET A 144 12.77 -8.26 5.75
N ARG A 145 12.76 -9.18 6.73
CA ARG A 145 11.77 -10.28 6.83
C ARG A 145 10.32 -9.78 6.82
N GLN A 146 10.11 -8.53 7.24
CA GLN A 146 8.81 -7.88 7.34
C GLN A 146 8.56 -6.84 6.22
N SER A 147 9.49 -6.67 5.28
CA SER A 147 9.37 -5.66 4.23
C SER A 147 8.30 -6.05 3.20
N ARG A 148 7.11 -5.46 3.34
CA ARG A 148 6.01 -5.62 2.37
C ARG A 148 6.43 -5.25 0.94
N LEU A 149 7.27 -4.23 0.84
CA LEU A 149 7.75 -3.71 -0.43
C LEU A 149 8.67 -4.70 -1.14
N PHE A 150 9.57 -5.35 -0.39
CA PHE A 150 10.47 -6.34 -0.97
C PHE A 150 9.72 -7.62 -1.36
N ARG A 151 8.71 -8.06 -0.60
CA ARG A 151 7.85 -9.19 -0.98
C ARG A 151 7.18 -8.99 -2.33
N ARG A 152 6.61 -7.81 -2.55
CA ARG A 152 6.03 -7.44 -3.84
C ARG A 152 7.07 -7.42 -4.96
N PHE A 153 8.21 -6.78 -4.72
CA PHE A 153 9.31 -6.77 -5.68
C PHE A 153 9.72 -8.19 -6.07
N ALA A 154 9.91 -9.07 -5.08
CA ALA A 154 10.33 -10.44 -5.32
C ALA A 154 9.29 -11.25 -6.11
N ALA A 155 8.00 -11.16 -5.76
CA ALA A 155 6.93 -11.81 -6.52
C ALA A 155 6.88 -11.32 -7.98
N ILE A 156 6.98 -10.00 -8.21
CA ILE A 156 7.01 -9.41 -9.55
C ILE A 156 8.22 -9.91 -10.34
N GLN A 157 9.42 -9.91 -9.76
CA GLN A 157 10.62 -10.40 -10.43
C GLN A 157 10.51 -11.87 -10.83
N LEU A 158 9.99 -12.72 -9.95
CA LEU A 158 9.80 -14.13 -10.25
C LEU A 158 8.83 -14.34 -11.42
N VAL A 159 7.71 -13.59 -11.47
CA VAL A 159 6.75 -13.67 -12.59
C VAL A 159 7.36 -13.16 -13.88
N MET A 160 8.02 -12.01 -13.85
CA MET A 160 8.68 -11.43 -15.03
C MET A 160 9.68 -12.41 -15.63
N ASP A 161 10.50 -13.05 -14.80
CA ASP A 161 11.53 -13.96 -15.25
C ASP A 161 10.95 -15.29 -15.77
N THR A 162 10.01 -15.89 -15.04
CA THR A 162 9.43 -17.20 -15.39
C THR A 162 8.48 -17.15 -16.60
N ALA A 163 7.73 -16.06 -16.78
CA ALA A 163 6.80 -15.89 -17.90
C ALA A 163 7.33 -14.99 -19.03
N ARG A 164 8.58 -14.50 -18.93
CA ARG A 164 9.18 -13.54 -19.87
C ARG A 164 8.30 -12.30 -20.10
N MET A 165 7.70 -11.83 -19.03
CA MET A 165 6.79 -10.69 -19.05
C MET A 165 7.55 -9.40 -18.76
N SER A 166 7.08 -8.30 -19.36
CA SER A 166 7.43 -6.97 -18.88
C SER A 166 6.99 -6.80 -17.43
N ALA A 167 7.56 -5.82 -16.73
CA ALA A 167 7.13 -5.53 -15.36
C ALA A 167 5.65 -5.14 -15.28
N ASP A 168 5.12 -4.50 -16.31
CA ASP A 168 3.70 -4.14 -16.39
C ASP A 168 2.80 -5.36 -16.49
N GLU A 169 3.15 -6.28 -17.36
CA GLU A 169 2.46 -7.57 -17.49
C GLU A 169 2.58 -8.38 -16.20
N GLY A 170 3.75 -8.42 -15.57
CA GLY A 170 3.94 -9.12 -14.29
C GLY A 170 3.10 -8.55 -13.14
N ILE A 171 2.99 -7.21 -13.06
CA ILE A 171 2.12 -6.53 -12.08
C ILE A 171 0.65 -6.90 -12.31
N ARG A 172 0.17 -6.83 -13.56
CA ARG A 172 -1.21 -7.21 -13.92
C ARG A 172 -1.46 -8.70 -13.70
N TYR A 173 -0.51 -9.56 -14.04
CA TYR A 173 -0.57 -11.01 -13.83
C TYR A 173 -0.73 -11.38 -12.36
N LEU A 174 -0.10 -10.62 -11.46
CA LEU A 174 -0.27 -10.78 -10.02
C LEU A 174 -1.55 -10.14 -9.48
N GLY A 175 -2.36 -9.49 -10.30
CA GLY A 175 -3.61 -8.83 -9.88
C GLY A 175 -3.38 -7.58 -9.02
N ILE A 176 -2.26 -6.90 -9.20
CA ILE A 176 -1.97 -5.64 -8.49
C ILE A 176 -2.61 -4.48 -9.29
N PRO A 177 -3.54 -3.69 -8.70
CA PRO A 177 -4.26 -2.66 -9.45
C PRO A 177 -3.36 -1.51 -9.89
N ASP A 178 -3.65 -0.93 -11.07
CA ASP A 178 -2.88 0.20 -11.60
C ASP A 178 -2.99 1.47 -10.73
N SER A 179 -4.11 1.63 -10.01
CA SER A 179 -4.30 2.74 -9.05
C SER A 179 -3.23 2.78 -7.95
N TRP A 180 -2.57 1.66 -7.67
CA TRP A 180 -1.45 1.59 -6.72
C TRP A 180 -0.15 2.20 -7.25
N ARG A 181 -0.06 2.42 -8.57
CA ARG A 181 1.02 3.21 -9.21
C ARG A 181 0.78 4.70 -9.01
N GLU A 182 -0.47 5.13 -9.03
CA GLU A 182 -0.85 6.54 -9.20
C GLU A 182 -1.35 7.23 -7.91
N GLY A 183 -1.79 6.48 -6.90
CA GLY A 183 -2.40 7.00 -5.67
C GLY A 183 -1.52 7.92 -4.80
N PRO A 184 -2.03 8.53 -3.71
CA PRO A 184 -1.23 9.31 -2.76
C PRO A 184 -0.01 8.55 -2.21
N ALA A 185 1.06 9.25 -1.84
CA ALA A 185 2.35 8.64 -1.44
C ALA A 185 2.29 7.66 -0.24
N ARG A 186 1.24 7.71 0.59
CA ARG A 186 1.00 6.72 1.67
C ARG A 186 0.44 5.39 1.14
N GLN A 187 -0.18 5.41 -0.04
CA GLN A 187 -0.72 4.27 -0.79
C GLN A 187 0.21 3.81 -1.94
N ARG A 188 1.11 4.69 -2.46
CA ARG A 188 2.18 4.32 -3.40
C ARG A 188 3.19 3.41 -2.73
N LYS A 189 3.10 2.12 -3.01
CA LYS A 189 4.02 1.10 -2.47
C LYS A 189 4.41 0.05 -3.50
N LEU A 190 4.46 0.45 -4.77
CA LEU A 190 5.56 -0.04 -5.60
C LEU A 190 6.70 0.95 -5.32
N LEU A 191 7.76 0.49 -4.65
CA LEU A 191 9.01 1.25 -4.62
C LEU A 191 9.37 1.66 -6.05
N PRO A 192 10.26 2.64 -6.27
CA PRO A 192 11.13 2.50 -7.42
C PRO A 192 11.83 1.15 -7.24
N LEU A 193 11.32 0.10 -7.88
CA LEU A 193 11.78 -1.29 -7.74
C LEU A 193 13.31 -1.37 -7.97
N GLY A 194 13.88 -0.40 -8.70
CA GLY A 194 15.32 -0.18 -8.86
C GLY A 194 16.13 0.03 -7.57
N SER A 195 15.53 0.38 -6.41
CA SER A 195 16.29 0.41 -5.15
C SER A 195 16.56 -0.99 -4.60
N CYS A 196 15.77 -1.99 -5.01
CA CYS A 196 15.96 -3.38 -4.61
C CYS A 196 16.93 -4.12 -5.53
N THR A 197 17.08 -3.69 -6.80
CA THR A 197 17.92 -4.33 -7.81
C THR A 197 19.42 -4.09 -7.61
N SER A 198 19.84 -3.00 -6.95
CA SER A 198 21.26 -2.69 -6.69
C SER A 198 21.89 -3.53 -5.57
N ARG A 199 21.26 -4.64 -5.18
CA ARG A 199 21.70 -5.46 -4.06
C ARG A 199 22.64 -6.59 -4.53
N PRO A 200 23.85 -6.69 -3.96
CA PRO A 200 24.83 -7.69 -4.40
C PRO A 200 24.39 -9.13 -4.07
N ASP A 201 23.57 -9.32 -3.04
CA ASP A 201 23.09 -10.62 -2.59
C ASP A 201 21.81 -11.11 -3.29
N LEU A 202 21.26 -10.29 -4.20
CA LEU A 202 19.93 -10.53 -4.75
C LEU A 202 19.86 -11.78 -5.63
N ALA A 203 20.84 -11.97 -6.51
CA ALA A 203 20.91 -13.13 -7.39
C ALA A 203 20.96 -14.43 -6.57
N SER A 204 21.82 -14.50 -5.56
CA SER A 204 21.91 -15.66 -4.66
C SER A 204 20.65 -15.85 -3.80
N ALA A 205 19.97 -14.77 -3.42
CA ALA A 205 18.72 -14.87 -2.67
C ALA A 205 17.58 -15.47 -3.50
N PHE A 206 17.46 -15.06 -4.77
CA PHE A 206 16.48 -15.68 -5.68
C PHE A 206 16.88 -17.10 -6.07
N ASP A 207 18.16 -17.40 -6.18
CA ASP A 207 18.62 -18.77 -6.45
C ASP A 207 18.21 -19.75 -5.35
N ARG A 208 18.44 -19.38 -4.07
CA ARG A 208 17.95 -20.17 -2.91
C ARG A 208 16.44 -20.33 -2.91
N LEU A 209 15.71 -19.29 -3.28
CA LEU A 209 14.26 -19.37 -3.38
C LEU A 209 13.82 -20.30 -4.52
N SER A 210 14.47 -20.22 -5.69
CA SER A 210 14.19 -21.11 -6.81
C SER A 210 14.44 -22.57 -6.42
N GLN A 211 15.55 -22.85 -5.72
CA GLN A 211 15.81 -24.18 -5.15
C GLN A 211 14.68 -24.62 -4.21
N HIS A 212 14.33 -23.78 -3.24
CA HIS A 212 13.27 -24.10 -2.27
C HIS A 212 11.93 -24.38 -2.95
N ILE A 213 11.57 -23.63 -4.01
CA ILE A 213 10.31 -23.86 -4.72
C ILE A 213 10.38 -25.15 -5.56
N SER A 214 11.53 -25.47 -6.15
CA SER A 214 11.70 -26.69 -6.94
C SER A 214 11.58 -27.99 -6.13
N GLU A 215 11.75 -27.91 -4.81
CA GLU A 215 11.56 -29.03 -3.87
C GLU A 215 10.08 -29.23 -3.49
N ILE A 216 9.17 -28.33 -3.89
CA ILE A 216 7.75 -28.43 -3.55
C ILE A 216 7.07 -29.45 -4.47
N HIS A 217 6.66 -30.58 -3.90
CA HIS A 217 5.81 -31.55 -4.57
C HIS A 217 4.37 -31.02 -4.67
N ASN A 218 3.79 -31.07 -5.87
CA ASN A 218 2.44 -30.55 -6.19
C ASN A 218 2.26 -29.05 -5.88
N PRO A 219 2.89 -28.15 -6.65
CA PRO A 219 2.81 -26.72 -6.41
C PRO A 219 1.39 -26.19 -6.59
N VAL A 220 0.98 -25.27 -5.71
CA VAL A 220 -0.34 -24.61 -5.77
C VAL A 220 -0.40 -23.67 -6.97
N ASP A 221 -1.48 -23.77 -7.77
CA ASP A 221 -1.79 -22.78 -8.80
C ASP A 221 -2.43 -21.53 -8.17
N TYR A 222 -1.57 -20.61 -7.70
CA TYR A 222 -2.01 -19.35 -7.13
C TYR A 222 -2.69 -18.44 -8.14
N ARG A 223 -2.43 -18.57 -9.45
CA ARG A 223 -3.14 -17.77 -10.45
C ARG A 223 -4.60 -18.22 -10.53
N ARG A 224 -4.85 -19.52 -10.65
CA ARG A 224 -6.20 -20.10 -10.64
C ARG A 224 -6.94 -19.68 -9.37
N ARG A 225 -6.32 -19.84 -8.19
CA ARG A 225 -6.94 -19.42 -6.93
C ARG A 225 -7.27 -17.93 -6.91
N ARG A 226 -6.37 -17.04 -7.36
CA ARG A 226 -6.66 -15.59 -7.41
C ARG A 226 -7.84 -15.25 -8.32
N LEU A 227 -7.95 -15.92 -9.48
CA LEU A 227 -9.07 -15.70 -10.39
C LEU A 227 -10.37 -16.24 -9.81
N PHE A 228 -10.34 -17.41 -9.16
CA PHE A 228 -11.51 -18.02 -8.52
C PHE A 228 -12.04 -17.18 -7.36
N PHE A 229 -11.14 -16.62 -6.54
CA PHE A 229 -11.49 -15.79 -5.38
C PHE A 229 -11.49 -14.29 -5.68
N ALA A 230 -11.53 -13.87 -6.95
CA ALA A 230 -11.35 -12.46 -7.34
C ALA A 230 -12.33 -11.52 -6.64
N ASP A 231 -13.59 -11.90 -6.56
CA ASP A 231 -14.67 -11.13 -5.92
C ASP A 231 -15.14 -11.74 -4.60
N TRP A 232 -14.38 -12.70 -4.06
CA TRP A 232 -14.79 -13.43 -2.87
C TRP A 232 -14.73 -12.56 -1.62
N THR A 233 -15.81 -12.61 -0.84
CA THR A 233 -15.90 -12.01 0.49
C THR A 233 -16.56 -12.97 1.48
N LEU A 234 -16.23 -12.81 2.76
CA LEU A 234 -16.83 -13.63 3.82
C LEU A 234 -18.28 -13.21 4.07
N THR A 235 -19.22 -14.00 3.55
CA THR A 235 -20.66 -13.73 3.69
C THR A 235 -21.13 -13.82 5.15
N PRO A 236 -22.21 -13.11 5.53
CA PRO A 236 -22.80 -13.21 6.87
C PRO A 236 -23.12 -14.66 7.28
N ARG A 237 -23.66 -15.46 6.35
CA ARG A 237 -23.99 -16.87 6.59
C ARG A 237 -22.78 -17.73 6.94
N ALA A 238 -21.62 -17.45 6.33
CA ALA A 238 -20.37 -18.14 6.67
C ALA A 238 -19.71 -17.59 7.94
N TRP A 239 -19.94 -16.30 8.24
CA TRP A 239 -19.41 -15.63 9.41
C TRP A 239 -20.12 -16.01 10.71
N ASP A 240 -21.44 -16.18 10.68
CA ASP A 240 -22.25 -16.42 11.87
C ASP A 240 -21.81 -17.64 12.69
N PRO A 241 -21.49 -18.81 12.10
CA PRO A 241 -20.94 -19.95 12.84
C PRO A 241 -19.60 -19.62 13.52
N ILE A 242 -18.70 -18.90 12.83
CA ILE A 242 -17.39 -18.49 13.38
C ILE A 242 -17.61 -17.55 14.56
N ALA A 243 -18.49 -16.56 14.41
CA ALA A 243 -18.83 -15.61 15.46
C ALA A 243 -19.49 -16.31 16.66
N GLN A 244 -20.33 -17.31 16.43
CA GLN A 244 -20.99 -18.09 17.49
C GLN A 244 -19.96 -18.92 18.29
N GLN A 245 -19.01 -19.58 17.63
CA GLN A 245 -17.96 -20.34 18.31
C GLN A 245 -17.07 -19.45 19.19
N ILE A 246 -16.77 -18.22 18.75
CA ILE A 246 -16.02 -17.26 19.56
C ILE A 246 -16.81 -16.81 20.78
N ARG A 247 -18.13 -16.58 20.64
CA ARG A 247 -19.01 -16.23 21.78
C ARG A 247 -19.10 -17.38 22.79
N ALA A 248 -19.08 -18.62 22.33
CA ALA A 248 -19.13 -19.81 23.18
C ALA A 248 -17.86 -19.99 24.04
N HIS A 249 -16.71 -19.46 23.61
CA HIS A 249 -15.44 -19.56 24.35
C HIS A 249 -15.35 -18.72 25.65
N GLY A 250 -16.44 -18.06 26.09
CA GLY A 250 -16.60 -17.66 27.49
C GLY A 250 -17.49 -16.44 27.75
N ARG A 251 -18.28 -16.49 28.84
CA ARG A 251 -19.21 -15.42 29.29
C ARG A 251 -18.55 -14.07 29.61
N HIS A 252 -17.23 -14.04 29.83
CA HIS A 252 -16.45 -12.82 30.06
C HIS A 252 -15.93 -12.17 28.77
N PHE A 253 -16.08 -12.83 27.61
CA PHE A 253 -15.66 -12.30 26.32
C PHE A 253 -16.81 -11.54 25.65
N ARG A 254 -17.02 -10.28 26.04
CA ARG A 254 -17.79 -9.33 25.22
C ARG A 254 -16.99 -8.98 23.96
N PHE A 255 -16.89 -9.91 23.01
CA PHE A 255 -16.33 -9.63 21.70
C PHE A 255 -17.36 -8.81 20.93
N ARG A 256 -17.17 -7.49 20.89
CA ARG A 256 -17.98 -6.63 20.03
C ARG A 256 -17.57 -6.94 18.59
N PHE A 257 -18.48 -7.56 17.86
CA PHE A 257 -18.36 -7.70 16.42
C PHE A 257 -18.86 -6.41 15.79
N HIS A 258 -17.95 -5.71 15.14
CA HIS A 258 -18.23 -4.52 14.34
C HIS A 258 -18.08 -4.98 12.88
N ALA A 259 -18.77 -4.35 11.93
CA ALA A 259 -18.68 -4.70 10.51
C ALA A 259 -17.21 -4.81 10.03
N GLN A 260 -16.33 -3.93 10.52
CA GLN A 260 -14.92 -3.89 10.17
C GLN A 260 -14.13 -5.15 10.60
N ILE A 261 -14.59 -5.92 11.59
CA ILE A 261 -13.95 -7.18 11.98
C ILE A 261 -14.27 -8.27 10.95
N GLN A 262 -15.51 -8.33 10.46
CA GLN A 262 -15.90 -9.26 9.41
C GLN A 262 -15.14 -8.93 8.12
N ASP A 263 -15.01 -7.65 7.76
CA ASP A 263 -14.25 -7.27 6.57
C ASP A 263 -12.75 -7.55 6.72
N ALA A 264 -12.19 -7.36 7.92
CA ALA A 264 -10.82 -7.74 8.21
C ALA A 264 -10.62 -9.27 8.18
N ALA A 265 -11.59 -10.05 8.66
CA ALA A 265 -11.59 -11.51 8.58
C ALA A 265 -11.72 -12.00 7.14
N SER A 266 -12.61 -11.39 6.36
CA SER A 266 -12.76 -11.59 4.91
C SER A 266 -11.43 -11.35 4.19
N SER A 267 -10.80 -10.21 4.46
CA SER A 267 -9.50 -9.85 3.86
C SER A 267 -8.38 -10.81 4.26
N PHE A 268 -8.43 -11.32 5.49
CA PHE A 268 -7.47 -12.32 5.97
C PHE A 268 -7.67 -13.66 5.27
N VAL A 269 -8.90 -14.19 5.21
CA VAL A 269 -9.21 -15.47 4.55
C VAL A 269 -8.86 -15.40 3.07
N TRP A 270 -9.27 -14.33 2.38
CA TRP A 270 -8.94 -14.10 0.97
C TRP A 270 -7.43 -14.20 0.73
N ALA A 271 -6.62 -13.56 1.58
CA ALA A 271 -5.18 -13.59 1.46
C ALA A 271 -4.58 -15.00 1.62
N GLN A 272 -5.15 -15.81 2.51
CA GLN A 272 -4.71 -17.20 2.70
C GLN A 272 -5.07 -18.07 1.50
N VAL A 273 -6.32 -17.99 1.02
CA VAL A 273 -6.78 -18.84 -0.08
C VAL A 273 -6.14 -18.44 -1.40
N ALA A 274 -6.09 -17.15 -1.73
CA ALA A 274 -5.60 -16.64 -3.00
C ALA A 274 -4.06 -16.52 -3.06
N GLY A 275 -3.35 -16.71 -1.95
CA GLY A 275 -1.93 -16.37 -1.85
C GLY A 275 -1.68 -14.88 -2.08
N GLY A 276 -2.62 -14.05 -1.62
CA GLY A 276 -2.71 -12.62 -1.90
C GLY A 276 -2.22 -11.74 -0.75
N GLU A 277 -1.99 -10.46 -1.04
CA GLU A 277 -1.79 -9.49 0.03
C GLU A 277 -3.15 -9.08 0.63
N PRO A 278 -3.36 -9.11 1.94
CA PRO A 278 -4.65 -8.75 2.54
C PRO A 278 -5.17 -7.34 2.19
N SER A 279 -4.28 -6.42 1.81
CA SER A 279 -4.65 -5.06 1.39
C SER A 279 -5.21 -5.00 -0.05
N LEU A 280 -5.09 -6.09 -0.80
CA LEU A 280 -5.60 -6.26 -2.16
C LEU A 280 -6.90 -7.07 -2.20
N ALA A 281 -7.35 -7.59 -1.04
CA ALA A 281 -8.63 -8.26 -0.94
C ALA A 281 -9.80 -7.31 -1.31
N PRO A 282 -10.91 -7.83 -1.87
CA PRO A 282 -12.08 -7.03 -2.23
C PRO A 282 -12.61 -6.21 -1.04
N SER A 283 -12.81 -6.85 0.11
CA SER A 283 -13.28 -6.21 1.35
C SER A 283 -12.32 -5.16 1.91
N ALA A 284 -11.04 -5.15 1.50
CA ALA A 284 -10.08 -4.14 1.92
C ALA A 284 -10.12 -2.88 1.05
N GLN A 285 -10.60 -2.98 -0.20
CA GLN A 285 -10.55 -1.85 -1.14
C GLN A 285 -11.41 -0.67 -0.67
N GLU A 286 -12.57 -0.92 -0.07
CA GLU A 286 -13.45 0.12 0.47
C GLU A 286 -12.74 1.01 1.51
N TYR A 287 -11.94 0.39 2.37
CA TYR A 287 -11.22 1.09 3.45
C TYR A 287 -9.91 1.75 2.99
N LEU A 288 -9.26 1.18 1.97
CA LEU A 288 -7.90 1.54 1.58
C LEU A 288 -7.83 2.45 0.35
N CYS A 289 -8.82 2.39 -0.54
CA CYS A 289 -8.90 3.24 -1.73
C CYS A 289 -9.60 4.57 -1.44
N VAL A 290 -10.52 4.62 -0.48
CA VAL A 290 -11.22 5.86 -0.09
C VAL A 290 -10.32 6.70 0.81
N ARG A 291 -10.05 7.95 0.39
CA ARG A 291 -9.24 8.88 1.18
C ARG A 291 -10.02 9.28 2.44
N HIS A 292 -9.41 9.12 3.61
CA HIS A 292 -9.99 9.47 4.91
C HIS A 292 -11.26 8.68 5.29
N HIS A 293 -11.35 7.41 4.90
CA HIS A 293 -12.46 6.55 5.34
C HIS A 293 -12.54 6.54 6.88
N PRO A 294 -13.70 6.82 7.50
CA PRO A 294 -13.83 7.03 8.94
C PRO A 294 -13.39 5.82 9.76
N ASP A 295 -13.58 4.62 9.22
CA ASP A 295 -13.23 3.36 9.87
C ASP A 295 -11.92 2.72 9.40
N GLN A 296 -11.10 3.42 8.59
CA GLN A 296 -9.84 2.90 8.06
C GLN A 296 -8.91 2.38 9.16
N GLN A 297 -8.80 3.12 10.26
CA GLN A 297 -7.94 2.75 11.39
C GLN A 297 -8.46 1.52 12.13
N LYS A 298 -9.79 1.41 12.31
CA LYS A 298 -10.41 0.25 12.98
C LYS A 298 -10.22 -1.01 12.15
N PHE A 299 -10.45 -0.95 10.84
CA PHE A 299 -10.17 -2.05 9.91
C PHE A 299 -8.70 -2.48 9.99
N ALA A 300 -7.76 -1.53 9.87
CA ALA A 300 -6.33 -1.83 9.89
C ALA A 300 -5.87 -2.49 11.20
N LEU A 301 -6.38 -2.03 12.34
CA LEU A 301 -6.10 -2.62 13.66
C LEU A 301 -6.69 -4.02 13.80
N SER A 302 -7.93 -4.24 13.34
CA SER A 302 -8.57 -5.56 13.33
C SER A 302 -7.77 -6.54 12.49
N LEU A 303 -7.42 -6.16 11.26
CA LEU A 303 -6.62 -7.00 10.36
C LEU A 303 -5.24 -7.32 10.95
N GLN A 304 -4.58 -6.35 11.59
CA GLN A 304 -3.30 -6.59 12.26
C GLN A 304 -3.45 -7.60 13.41
N ARG A 305 -4.49 -7.46 14.24
CA ARG A 305 -4.72 -8.37 15.38
C ARG A 305 -5.12 -9.77 14.93
N ILE A 306 -5.88 -9.90 13.83
CA ILE A 306 -6.17 -11.22 13.25
C ILE A 306 -4.89 -11.87 12.73
N ARG A 307 -4.06 -11.14 11.98
CA ARG A 307 -2.80 -11.67 11.41
C ARG A 307 -1.76 -12.03 12.46
N SER A 308 -1.70 -11.27 13.54
CA SER A 308 -0.69 -11.42 14.59
C SER A 308 -1.39 -11.30 15.95
N PRO A 309 -2.07 -12.38 16.38
CA PRO A 309 -2.93 -12.35 17.56
C PRO A 309 -2.18 -12.11 18.88
N GLY A 310 -0.86 -12.27 18.89
CA GLY A 310 -0.02 -12.06 20.08
C GLY A 310 -0.49 -12.97 21.23
N LYS A 311 -0.67 -12.38 22.42
CA LYS A 311 -1.18 -13.07 23.61
C LYS A 311 -2.71 -13.01 23.75
N SER A 312 -3.43 -12.44 22.77
CA SER A 312 -4.87 -12.28 22.89
C SER A 312 -5.60 -13.58 22.54
N ILE A 313 -6.05 -14.30 23.56
CA ILE A 313 -6.82 -15.56 23.40
C ILE A 313 -7.95 -15.39 22.37
N ARG A 314 -8.68 -14.27 22.43
CA ARG A 314 -9.75 -13.94 21.47
C ARG A 314 -9.30 -13.97 20.01
N TYR A 315 -8.19 -13.28 19.71
CA TYR A 315 -7.68 -13.23 18.35
C TYR A 315 -6.94 -14.51 17.98
N GLN A 316 -6.39 -15.27 18.94
CA GLN A 316 -5.84 -16.61 18.68
C GLN A 316 -6.95 -17.57 18.25
N THR A 317 -8.08 -17.61 18.97
CA THR A 317 -9.25 -18.41 18.58
C THR A 317 -9.80 -17.98 17.22
N LEU A 318 -10.04 -16.69 17.02
CA LEU A 318 -10.51 -16.18 15.72
C LEU A 318 -9.53 -16.52 14.58
N HIS A 319 -8.23 -16.37 14.80
CA HIS A 319 -7.20 -16.75 13.82
C HIS A 319 -7.28 -18.22 13.47
N GLY A 320 -7.35 -19.12 14.46
CA GLY A 320 -7.46 -20.55 14.25
C GLY A 320 -8.68 -20.93 13.41
N LEU A 321 -9.86 -20.41 13.77
CA LEU A 321 -11.10 -20.66 13.03
C LEU A 321 -11.05 -20.15 11.59
N LEU A 322 -10.48 -18.96 11.37
CA LEU A 322 -10.33 -18.41 10.02
C LEU A 322 -9.32 -19.19 9.18
N MET A 323 -8.25 -19.71 9.78
CA MET A 323 -7.27 -20.56 9.10
C MET A 323 -7.88 -21.90 8.69
N GLU A 324 -8.65 -22.54 9.58
CA GLU A 324 -9.36 -23.79 9.27
C GLU A 324 -10.38 -23.59 8.14
N TYR A 325 -11.15 -22.51 8.22
CA TYR A 325 -12.09 -22.13 7.16
C TYR A 325 -11.39 -21.86 5.82
N ALA A 326 -10.28 -21.11 5.84
CA ALA A 326 -9.47 -20.85 4.65
C ALA A 326 -8.90 -22.14 4.04
N ASN A 327 -8.40 -23.07 4.86
CA ASN A 327 -7.88 -24.35 4.39
C ASN A 327 -8.99 -25.18 3.71
N THR A 328 -10.19 -25.19 4.28
CA THR A 328 -11.34 -25.89 3.68
C THR A 328 -11.69 -25.31 2.30
N LEU A 329 -11.72 -23.98 2.17
CA LEU A 329 -11.95 -23.31 0.88
C LEU A 329 -10.82 -23.59 -0.13
N ALA A 330 -9.57 -23.59 0.31
CA ALA A 330 -8.42 -23.85 -0.52
C ALA A 330 -8.45 -25.28 -1.10
N THR A 331 -8.73 -26.28 -0.25
CA THR A 331 -8.86 -27.68 -0.69
C THR A 331 -10.01 -27.87 -1.67
N ALA A 332 -11.15 -27.20 -1.45
CA ALA A 332 -12.28 -27.25 -2.38
C ALA A 332 -11.96 -26.62 -3.73
N CYS A 333 -11.15 -25.56 -3.76
CA CYS A 333 -10.70 -24.90 -5.00
C CYS A 333 -9.68 -25.76 -5.77
N ASP A 334 -8.79 -26.45 -5.08
CA ASP A 334 -7.73 -27.25 -5.70
C ASP A 334 -8.19 -28.65 -6.13
N GLY A 335 -9.18 -29.22 -5.43
CA GLY A 335 -9.72 -30.54 -5.73
C GLY A 335 -10.86 -30.55 -6.75
N GLY A 336 -11.38 -29.37 -7.13
CA GLY A 336 -12.34 -29.21 -8.23
C GLY A 336 -11.67 -28.97 -9.58
#